data_AF-A0A528GAD3-F1
#
_entry.id   AF-A0A528GAD3-F1
#
_cell.length_a   1.000
_cell.length_b   1.000
_cell.length_c   1.000
_cell.angle_alpha   90.00
_cell.angle_beta   90.00
_cell.angle_gamma   90.00
#
_symmetry.space_group_name_H-M   'P 1'
#
loop_
_entity.id
_entity.type
_entity.pdbx_description
1 polymer ?
#
loop_
_entity_poly.entity_id
_entity_poly.type
_entity_poly.pdbx_seq_one_letter_code
_entity_poly.pdbx_strand_id
1 'polypeptide(L)'
;TAAAILVGIVVLIGSLLTLLVLRSIVGPLRRLNRVIGDLTEGRYDVEIPQEGGDEFGAMARTLSLFRQSAIEKKSLEDEAERQRRTIAAALEAISDGFVLYDPDDRILIANSKYCEIFP
;
A
#
# COMPACT_ATOMS: atom_id res chain seq x y z
N THR A 1 -48.16 35.86 -1.41
CA THR A 1 -47.80 34.92 -0.33
C THR A 1 -47.60 33.50 -0.86
N ALA A 2 -48.54 32.93 -1.62
CA ALA A 2 -48.42 31.57 -2.19
C ALA A 2 -47.13 31.33 -3.01
N ALA A 3 -46.75 32.26 -3.90
CA ALA A 3 -45.51 32.13 -4.68
C ALA A 3 -44.25 32.13 -3.80
N ALA A 4 -44.19 32.94 -2.74
CA ALA A 4 -43.06 32.97 -1.83
C ALA A 4 -42.94 31.67 -1.02
N ILE A 5 -44.08 31.09 -0.62
CA ILE A 5 -44.12 29.78 0.05
C ILE A 5 -43.60 28.68 -0.90
N LEU A 6 -44.03 28.68 -2.17
CA LEU A 6 -43.59 27.71 -3.17
C LEU A 6 -42.06 27.78 -3.38
N VAL A 7 -41.51 28.98 -3.56
CA VAL A 7 -40.07 29.19 -3.72
C VAL A 7 -39.31 28.69 -2.49
N GLY A 8 -39.80 29.01 -1.29
CA GLY A 8 -39.21 28.54 -0.04
C GLY A 8 -39.13 27.01 0.04
N ILE A 9 -40.21 26.32 -0.33
CA ILE A 9 -40.28 24.86 -0.33
C ILE A 9 -39.27 24.26 -1.32
N VAL A 10 -39.19 24.78 -2.54
CA VAL A 10 -38.24 24.28 -3.57
C VAL A 10 -36.80 24.42 -3.10
N VAL A 11 -36.43 25.58 -2.54
CA VAL A 11 -35.08 25.81 -2.00
C VAL A 11 -34.77 24.87 -0.84
N LEU A 12 -35.74 24.64 0.04
CA LEU A 12 -35.57 23.78 1.21
C LEU A 12 -35.39 22.31 0.78
N ILE A 13 -36.19 21.82 -0.16
CA ILE A 13 -36.05 20.47 -0.73
C ILE A 13 -34.72 20.32 -1.45
N GLY A 14 -34.34 21.30 -2.29
CA GLY A 14 -33.06 21.29 -2.99
C GLY A 14 -31.89 21.21 -2.01
N SER A 15 -31.90 22.06 -0.99
CA SER A 15 -30.87 22.07 0.07
C SER A 15 -30.83 20.74 0.82
N LEU A 16 -31.99 20.17 1.15
CA LEU A 16 -32.07 18.87 1.82
C LEU A 16 -31.48 17.75 0.96
N LEU A 17 -31.85 17.68 -0.33
CA LEU A 17 -31.31 16.70 -1.26
C LEU A 17 -29.79 16.83 -1.42
N THR A 18 -29.27 18.06 -1.53
CA THR A 18 -27.83 18.31 -1.58
C THR A 18 -27.12 17.78 -0.33
N LEU A 19 -27.67 18.05 0.86
CA LEU A 19 -27.12 17.55 2.12
C LEU A 19 -27.16 16.02 2.22
N LEU A 20 -28.21 15.39 1.70
CA LEU A 20 -28.33 13.94 1.64
C LEU A 20 -27.25 13.33 0.74
N VAL A 21 -27.06 13.83 -0.49
CA VAL A 21 -26.02 13.34 -1.42
C VAL A 21 -24.62 13.52 -0.86
N LEU A 22 -24.35 14.67 -0.22
CA LEU A 22 -23.06 14.94 0.38
C LEU A 22 -22.72 13.92 1.49
N ARG A 23 -23.73 13.52 2.29
CA ARG A 23 -23.57 12.51 3.33
C ARG A 23 -23.57 11.08 2.81
N SER A 24 -24.38 10.75 1.81
CA SER A 24 -24.58 9.36 1.35
C SER A 24 -23.56 8.89 0.31
N ILE A 25 -22.98 9.81 -0.49
CA ILE A 25 -22.07 9.45 -1.58
C ILE A 25 -20.69 10.08 -1.37
N VAL A 26 -20.63 11.40 -1.26
CA VAL A 26 -19.35 12.14 -1.28
C VAL A 26 -18.50 11.82 -0.04
N GLY A 27 -19.13 11.68 1.12
CA GLY A 27 -18.46 11.30 2.37
C GLY A 27 -17.75 9.94 2.28
N PRO A 28 -18.48 8.85 2.01
CA PRO A 28 -17.93 7.51 1.75
C PRO A 28 -16.79 7.49 0.73
N LEU A 29 -17.00 8.10 -0.44
CA LEU A 29 -16.01 8.12 -1.51
C LEU A 29 -14.70 8.80 -1.08
N ARG A 30 -14.77 9.91 -0.34
CA ARG A 30 -13.58 10.60 0.18
C ARG A 30 -12.84 9.76 1.22
N ARG A 31 -13.53 8.94 2.02
CA ARG A 31 -12.89 8.03 2.98
C ARG A 31 -12.12 6.93 2.26
N LEU A 32 -12.73 6.27 1.27
CA LEU A 32 -12.06 5.23 0.48
C LEU A 32 -10.84 5.78 -0.28
N ASN A 33 -10.96 6.97 -0.88
CA ASN A 33 -9.82 7.59 -1.56
C ASN A 33 -8.65 7.89 -0.61
N ARG A 34 -8.93 8.29 0.63
CA ARG A 34 -7.88 8.51 1.64
C ARG A 34 -7.16 7.21 1.98
N VAL A 35 -7.91 6.12 2.19
CA VAL A 35 -7.33 4.79 2.44
C VAL A 35 -6.43 4.35 1.30
N ILE A 36 -6.86 4.51 0.04
CA ILE A 36 -6.02 4.20 -1.13
C ILE A 36 -4.72 5.00 -1.08
N GLY A 37 -4.80 6.31 -0.85
CA GLY A 37 -3.63 7.18 -0.71
C GLY A 37 -2.66 6.69 0.37
N ASP A 38 -3.20 6.36 1.56
CA ASP A 38 -2.41 5.85 2.67
C ASP A 38 -1.70 4.52 2.33
N LEU A 39 -2.42 3.57 1.71
CA LEU A 39 -1.83 2.29 1.29
C LEU A 39 -0.73 2.50 0.24
N THR A 40 -0.90 3.43 -0.70
CA THR A 40 0.13 3.74 -1.71
C THR A 40 1.37 4.41 -1.12
N GLU A 41 1.21 5.10 0.01
CA GLU A 41 2.32 5.70 0.76
C GLU A 41 2.94 4.71 1.78
N GLY A 42 2.55 3.43 1.74
CA GLY A 42 3.07 2.38 2.62
C GLY A 42 2.51 2.41 4.04
N ARG A 43 1.47 3.21 4.30
CA ARG A 43 0.77 3.23 5.59
C ARG A 43 -0.29 2.13 5.64
N TYR A 44 0.05 1.02 6.26
CA TYR A 44 -0.86 -0.12 6.38
C TYR A 44 -1.68 -0.14 7.68
N ASP A 45 -1.36 0.71 8.66
CA ASP A 45 -2.08 0.83 9.94
C ASP A 45 -3.33 1.73 9.83
N VAL A 46 -4.04 1.65 8.70
CA VAL A 46 -5.23 2.45 8.46
C VAL A 46 -6.49 1.60 8.60
N GLU A 47 -7.48 2.17 9.30
CA GLU A 47 -8.77 1.52 9.47
C GLU A 47 -9.61 1.71 8.21
N ILE A 48 -9.91 0.58 7.55
CA ILE A 48 -10.74 0.58 6.35
C ILE A 48 -12.20 0.53 6.81
N PRO A 49 -13.03 1.52 6.46
CA PRO A 49 -14.39 1.59 6.93
C PRO A 49 -15.19 0.39 6.37
N GLN A 50 -15.89 -0.32 7.24
CA GLN A 50 -16.83 -1.37 6.83
C GLN A 50 -18.14 -0.69 6.40
N GLU A 51 -18.12 -0.09 5.22
CA GLU A 51 -19.30 0.51 4.60
C GLU A 51 -20.23 -0.59 4.08
N GLY A 52 -21.52 -0.27 3.93
CA GLY A 52 -22.65 -1.21 3.91
C GLY A 52 -22.66 -2.30 2.81
N GLY A 53 -23.82 -2.95 2.61
CA GLY A 53 -23.97 -4.04 1.64
C GLY A 53 -23.96 -3.62 0.16
N ASP A 54 -23.53 -2.39 -0.14
CA ASP A 54 -23.54 -1.77 -1.46
C ASP A 54 -22.16 -1.83 -2.15
N GLU A 55 -22.01 -1.07 -3.23
CA GLU A 55 -20.79 -0.97 -4.02
C GLU A 55 -19.61 -0.42 -3.20
N PHE A 56 -19.84 0.47 -2.24
CA PHE A 56 -18.76 1.03 -1.40
C PHE A 56 -18.22 -0.01 -0.42
N GLY A 57 -19.09 -0.83 0.16
CA GLY A 57 -18.66 -1.97 0.96
C GLY A 57 -17.89 -3.01 0.14
N ALA A 58 -18.26 -3.24 -1.12
CA ALA A 58 -17.48 -4.09 -2.01
C ALA A 58 -16.07 -3.53 -2.27
N MET A 59 -15.96 -2.22 -2.49
CA MET A 59 -14.66 -1.55 -2.61
C MET A 59 -13.83 -1.65 -1.33
N ALA A 60 -14.44 -1.44 -0.15
CA ALA A 60 -13.76 -1.55 1.14
C ALA A 60 -13.18 -2.96 1.38
N ARG A 61 -13.91 -4.01 1.00
CA ARG A 61 -13.41 -5.40 1.03
C ARG A 61 -12.22 -5.60 0.11
N THR A 62 -12.29 -5.07 -1.11
CA THR A 62 -11.17 -5.12 -2.06
C THR A 62 -9.94 -4.39 -1.53
N LEU A 63 -10.11 -3.22 -0.91
CA LEU A 63 -9.01 -2.48 -0.27
C LEU A 63 -8.40 -3.27 0.90
N SER A 64 -9.22 -4.00 1.65
CA SER A 64 -8.75 -4.87 2.73
C SER A 64 -7.88 -6.00 2.22
N LEU A 65 -8.28 -6.64 1.11
CA LEU A 65 -7.47 -7.64 0.43
C LEU A 65 -6.16 -7.03 -0.09
N PHE A 66 -6.23 -5.85 -0.71
CA PHE A 66 -5.05 -5.17 -1.23
C PHE A 66 -4.05 -4.82 -0.13
N ARG A 67 -4.53 -4.27 0.99
CA ARG A 67 -3.71 -4.02 2.18
C ARG A 67 -3.03 -5.30 2.67
N GLN A 68 -3.79 -6.40 2.76
CA GLN A 68 -3.24 -7.67 3.21
C GLN A 68 -2.14 -8.19 2.30
N SER A 69 -2.36 -8.15 0.98
CA SER A 69 -1.33 -8.54 0.00
C SER A 69 -0.11 -7.64 0.03
N ALA A 70 -0.28 -6.34 0.29
CA ALA A 70 0.84 -5.40 0.41
C ALA A 70 1.69 -5.68 1.66
N ILE A 71 1.05 -5.95 2.81
CA ILE A 71 1.73 -6.37 4.05
C ILE A 71 2.50 -7.67 3.84
N GLU A 72 1.85 -8.67 3.25
CA GLU A 72 2.47 -9.98 2.99
C GLU A 72 3.68 -9.84 2.06
N LYS A 73 3.55 -9.11 0.95
CA LYS A 73 4.66 -8.83 0.04
C LYS A 73 5.82 -8.17 0.79
N LYS A 74 5.54 -7.16 1.63
CA LYS A 74 6.58 -6.48 2.41
C LYS A 74 7.29 -7.44 3.36
N SER A 75 6.55 -8.32 4.02
CA SER A 75 7.12 -9.35 4.89
C SER A 75 8.03 -10.32 4.14
N LEU A 76 7.63 -10.73 2.92
CA LEU A 76 8.44 -11.62 2.08
C LEU A 76 9.72 -10.95 1.59
N GLU A 77 9.65 -9.67 1.22
CA GLU A 77 10.82 -8.86 0.86
C GLU A 77 11.80 -8.74 2.03
N ASP A 78 11.29 -8.46 3.24
CA ASP A 78 12.13 -8.35 4.44
C ASP A 78 12.80 -9.69 4.79
N GLU A 79 12.10 -10.81 4.61
CA GLU A 79 12.68 -12.14 4.85
C GLU A 79 13.74 -12.50 3.80
N ALA A 80 13.48 -12.23 2.52
CA ALA A 80 14.46 -12.43 1.45
C ALA A 80 15.72 -11.57 1.68
N GLU A 81 15.56 -10.33 2.14
CA GLU A 81 16.69 -9.47 2.47
C GLU A 81 17.50 -10.01 3.66
N ARG A 82 16.84 -10.52 4.71
CA ARG A 82 17.52 -11.19 5.84
C ARG A 82 18.30 -12.40 5.38
N GLN A 83 17.71 -13.27 4.55
CA GLN A 83 18.40 -14.45 4.00
C GLN A 83 19.63 -14.05 3.18
N ARG A 84 19.50 -13.04 2.31
CA ARG A 84 20.62 -12.50 1.52
C ARG A 84 21.74 -11.98 2.41
N ARG A 85 21.42 -11.24 3.47
CA ARG A 85 22.42 -10.74 4.45
C ARG A 85 23.10 -11.88 5.20
N THR A 86 22.36 -12.91 5.60
CA THR A 86 22.94 -14.09 6.27
C THR A 86 23.91 -14.83 5.36
N ILE A 87 23.55 -15.05 4.08
CA ILE A 87 24.45 -15.68 3.10
C ILE A 87 25.70 -14.83 2.88
N ALA A 88 25.54 -13.52 2.69
CA ALA A 88 26.68 -12.62 2.50
C ALA A 88 27.63 -12.65 3.72
N ALA A 89 27.10 -12.62 4.94
CA ALA A 89 27.90 -12.71 6.15
C ALA A 89 28.63 -14.07 6.28
N ALA A 90 27.99 -15.15 5.86
CA ALA A 90 28.60 -16.47 5.86
C ALA A 90 29.76 -16.57 4.85
N LEU A 91 29.59 -16.05 3.63
CA LEU A 91 30.64 -16.01 2.61
C LEU A 91 31.82 -15.13 3.04
N GLU A 92 31.54 -14.01 3.71
CA GLU A 92 32.55 -13.10 4.22
C GLU A 92 33.40 -13.73 5.34
N ALA A 93 32.82 -14.63 6.13
CA ALA A 93 33.52 -15.33 7.21
C ALA A 93 34.45 -16.46 6.71
N ILE A 94 34.38 -16.83 5.42
CA ILE A 94 35.24 -17.87 4.84
C ILE A 94 36.68 -17.34 4.78
N SER A 95 37.63 -18.13 5.29
CA SER A 95 39.05 -17.77 5.33
C SER A 95 39.77 -17.89 3.99
N ASP A 96 39.15 -18.53 3.01
CA ASP A 96 39.61 -18.61 1.62
C ASP A 96 38.95 -17.52 0.77
N GLY A 97 39.65 -17.08 -0.28
CA GLY A 97 39.08 -16.16 -1.27
C GLY A 97 37.91 -16.80 -2.02
N PHE A 98 36.74 -16.16 -1.98
CA PHE A 98 35.53 -16.59 -2.65
C PHE A 98 35.08 -15.55 -3.68
N VAL A 99 34.81 -15.98 -4.90
CA VAL A 99 34.24 -15.15 -5.97
C VAL A 99 33.16 -15.93 -6.72
N LEU A 100 32.07 -15.24 -7.06
CA LEU A 100 30.99 -15.76 -7.89
C LEU A 100 30.81 -14.86 -9.10
N TYR A 101 30.75 -15.46 -10.29
CA TYR A 101 30.50 -14.77 -11.55
C TYR A 101 29.06 -15.00 -12.02
N ASP A 102 28.49 -14.02 -12.70
CA ASP A 102 27.25 -14.20 -13.48
C ASP A 102 27.55 -14.88 -14.84
N PRO A 103 26.53 -15.23 -15.65
CA PRO A 103 26.75 -15.83 -16.97
C PRO A 103 27.49 -14.94 -17.98
N ASP A 104 27.65 -13.65 -17.70
CA ASP A 104 28.34 -12.67 -18.54
C ASP A 104 29.76 -12.36 -18.01
N ASP A 105 30.33 -13.26 -17.18
CA ASP A 105 31.65 -13.17 -16.54
C ASP A 105 31.85 -11.93 -15.64
N ARG A 106 30.78 -11.34 -15.12
CA ARG A 106 30.86 -10.22 -14.17
C ARG A 106 30.86 -10.74 -12.74
N ILE A 107 31.67 -10.14 -11.87
CA ILE A 107 31.68 -10.49 -10.44
C ILE A 107 30.33 -10.10 -9.83
N LEU A 108 29.61 -11.11 -9.36
CA LEU A 108 28.35 -10.96 -8.63
C LEU A 108 28.59 -10.80 -7.14
N ILE A 109 29.54 -11.56 -6.59
CA ILE A 109 29.94 -11.55 -5.18
C ILE A 109 31.45 -11.80 -5.11
N ALA A 110 32.16 -11.07 -4.25
CA ALA A 110 33.52 -11.39 -3.82
C ALA A 110 33.65 -11.09 -2.33
N ASN A 111 34.25 -11.98 -1.55
CA ASN A 111 34.56 -11.70 -0.15
C ASN A 111 35.85 -10.89 -0.03
N SER A 112 36.10 -10.26 1.13
CA SER A 112 37.32 -9.47 1.33
C SER A 112 38.59 -10.30 1.10
N LYS A 113 38.54 -11.61 1.40
CA LYS A 113 39.70 -12.48 1.28
C LYS A 113 40.13 -12.70 -0.16
N TYR A 114 39.20 -12.73 -1.12
CA TYR A 114 39.51 -12.77 -2.54
C TYR A 114 40.24 -11.51 -3.00
N CYS A 115 39.74 -10.33 -2.59
CA CYS A 115 40.34 -9.04 -2.92
C CYS A 115 41.73 -8.84 -2.30
N GLU A 116 41.99 -9.42 -1.12
CA GLU A 116 43.33 -9.42 -0.52
C GLU A 116 44.34 -10.26 -1.33
N ILE A 117 43.89 -11.38 -1.90
CA ILE A 117 44.75 -12.29 -2.67
C ILE A 117 44.99 -11.73 -4.09
N PHE A 118 43.99 -11.05 -4.67
CA PHE A 118 44.04 -10.48 -6.02
C PHE A 118 43.65 -8.98 -6.00
N PRO A 119 44.62 -8.07 -5.75
CA PRO A 119 44.39 -6.63 -5.72
C PRO A 119 44.20 -5.98 -7.10
#